data_AF-A0A5N9HS42-F1
#
_entry.id   AF-A0A5N9HS42-F1
#
_cell.length_a   1.000
_cell.length_b   1.000
_cell.length_c   1.000
_cell.angle_alpha   90.00
_cell.angle_beta   90.00
_cell.angle_gamma   90.00
#
_symmetry.space_group_name_H-M   'P 1'
#
loop_
_entity.id
_entity.type
_entity.pdbx_description
1 polymer ?
#
loop_
_entity_poly.entity_id
_entity_poly.type
_entity_poly.pdbx_seq_one_letter_code
_entity_poly.pdbx_strand_id
1 'polypeptide(L)' 'MALQPGTKAPNFTIDSHLGQVNLSELRGKNVVVGFHPASFTGG' A
#
# COMPACT_ATOMS: atom_id res chain seq x y z
N MET A 1 -6.35 2.82 -15.29
CA MET A 1 -5.00 2.63 -15.86
C MET A 1 -4.12 2.01 -14.79
N ALA A 2 -3.32 1.00 -15.14
CA ALA A 2 -2.39 0.36 -14.20
C ALA A 2 -1.11 1.19 -14.04
N LEU A 3 -0.52 1.18 -12.84
CA LEU A 3 0.78 1.80 -12.58
C LEU A 3 1.85 1.15 -13.46
N GLN A 4 2.75 1.96 -14.02
CA GLN A 4 3.88 1.51 -14.82
C GLN A 4 5.20 1.66 -14.04
N PRO A 5 6.24 0.86 -14.34
CA PRO A 5 7.57 1.08 -13.77
C PRO A 5 8.03 2.54 -13.95
N GLY A 6 8.63 3.12 -12.91
CA GLY A 6 9.04 4.54 -12.90
C GLY A 6 7.92 5.55 -12.59
N THR A 7 6.65 5.12 -12.57
CA THR A 7 5.56 5.99 -12.11
C THR A 7 5.77 6.32 -10.63
N LYS A 8 5.75 7.61 -10.28
CA LYS A 8 5.83 8.04 -8.88
C LYS A 8 4.66 7.42 -8.11
N ALA A 9 4.96 6.76 -7.00
CA ALA A 9 3.94 6.18 -6.14
C ALA A 9 2.92 7.26 -5.70
N PRO A 10 1.62 7.02 -5.85
CA PRO A 10 0.60 7.97 -5.42
C PRO A 10 0.63 8.13 -3.90
N ASN A 11 0.30 9.32 -3.40
CA ASN A 11 0.16 9.52 -1.97
C ASN A 11 -1.28 9.21 -1.54
N PHE A 12 -1.44 8.37 -0.53
CA PHE A 12 -2.74 8.05 0.06
C PHE A 12 -2.58 7.68 1.53
N THR A 13 -3.71 7.71 2.25
CA THR A 13 -3.82 7.23 3.63
C THR A 13 -4.65 5.94 3.63
N ILE A 14 -4.20 4.92 4.35
CA ILE A 14 -4.93 3.67 4.57
C ILE A 14 -5.34 3.59 6.04
N ASP A 15 -6.58 3.22 6.30
CA ASP A 15 -7.02 2.79 7.62
C ASP A 15 -6.54 1.36 7.88
N SER A 16 -5.75 1.17 8.93
CA SER A 16 -5.28 -0.13 9.38
C SER A 16 -5.88 -0.49 10.74
N HIS A 17 -5.75 -1.76 11.12
CA HIS A 17 -6.16 -2.24 12.45
C HIS A 17 -5.37 -1.59 13.62
N LEU A 18 -4.26 -0.90 13.34
CA LEU A 18 -3.45 -0.17 14.34
C LEU A 18 -3.65 1.35 14.27
N GLY A 19 -4.55 1.84 13.40
CA GLY A 19 -4.75 3.26 13.13
C GLY A 19 -4.45 3.63 11.67
N GLN A 20 -4.31 4.92 11.38
CA GLN A 20 -4.06 5.41 10.01
C GLN A 20 -2.58 5.38 9.65
N VAL A 21 -2.30 5.02 8.40
CA VAL A 21 -0.95 5.03 7.84
C VAL A 21 -0.95 5.88 6.57
N ASN A 22 -0.06 6.87 6.50
CA ASN A 22 0.14 7.66 5.28
C ASN A 22 1.36 7.14 4.52
N LEU A 23 1.24 6.91 3.21
CA LEU A 23 2.34 6.36 2.42
C LEU A 23 3.58 7.28 2.39
N SER A 24 3.40 8.59 2.55
CA SER A 24 4.52 9.53 2.58
C SER A 24 5.42 9.38 3.82
N GLU A 25 4.90 8.86 4.93
CA GLU A 25 5.65 8.62 6.17
C GLU A 25 6.65 7.48 6.01
N LEU A 26 6.41 6.58 5.05
CA LEU A 26 7.26 5.42 4.77
C LEU A 26 8.35 5.70 3.71
N ARG A 27 8.44 6.94 3.21
CA ARG A 27 9.46 7.33 2.22
C ARG A 27 10.87 7.19 2.78
N GLY A 28 11.84 6.98 1.88
CA GLY A 28 13.25 6.72 2.24
C GLY A 28 13.54 5.25 2.61
N LYS A 29 12.52 4.39 2.59
CA LYS A 29 12.63 2.94 2.70
C LYS A 29 12.18 2.28 1.40
N ASN A 30 12.59 1.03 1.18
CA ASN A 30 11.97 0.17 0.17
C ASN A 30 10.64 -0.34 0.71
N VAL A 31 9.53 0.03 0.07
CA VAL A 31 8.17 -0.28 0.51
C VAL A 31 7.48 -1.15 -0.53
N VAL A 32 6.87 -2.25 -0.09
CA VAL A 32 6.04 -3.14 -0.92
C VAL A 32 4.61 -3.05 -0.42
N VAL A 33 3.65 -2.78 -1.32
CA VAL A 33 2.22 -2.72 -1.01
C VAL A 33 1.54 -3.89 -1.72
N GLY A 34 0.85 -4.73 -0.96
CA GLY A 34 0.09 -5.88 -1.47
C GLY A 34 -1.38 -5.78 -1.07
N PHE A 35 -2.26 -6.21 -1.98
CA PHE A 35 -3.69 -6.33 -1.73
C PHE A 35 -4.09 -7.80 -1.84
N HIS A 36 -4.99 -8.25 -0.96
CA HIS A 36 -5.60 -9.57 -1.04
C HIS A 36 -7.13 -9.43 -1.15
N PRO A 37 -7.85 -10.37 -1.78
CA PRO A 37 -9.29 -10.23 -2.03
C PRO A 37 -10.13 -10.18 -0.75
N ALA A 38 -9.84 -11.08 0.19
CA ALA A 38 -10.52 -11.18 1.48
C ALA A 38 -9.63 -11.88 2.51
N SER A 39 -9.85 -11.59 3.78
CA SER A 39 -9.24 -12.33 4.90
C SER A 39 -9.85 -13.72 5.04
N PHE A 40 -9.14 -14.64 5.70
CA PHE A 40 -9.60 -16.01 5.98
C PHE A 40 -9.96 -16.84 4.74
N THR A 41 -9.31 -16.57 3.61
CA THR A 41 -9.42 -17.37 2.40
C THR A 41 -8.20 -18.29 2.26
N GLY A 42 -8.44 -19.56 1.92
CA GLY A 42 -7.39 -20.57 1.66
C GLY A 42 -7.30 -20.88 0.18
N GLY A 43 -6.09 -21.18 -0.29
CA GLY A 43 -5.81 -21.65 -1.66
C GLY A 43 -5.78 -23.16 -1.75
#